data_AF-A0A1V3PKR2-F1
#
_entry.id   AF-A0A1V3PKR2-F1
#
_cell.length_a   1.000
_cell.length_b   1.000
_cell.length_c   1.000
_cell.angle_alpha   90.00
_cell.angle_beta   90.00
_cell.angle_gamma   90.00
#
_symmetry.space_group_name_H-M   'P 1'
#
loop_
_entity.id
_entity.type
_entity.pdbx_description
1 polymer ?
#
loop_
_entity_poly.entity_id
_entity_poly.type
_entity_poly.pdbx_seq_one_letter_code
_entity_poly.pdbx_strand_id
1 'polypeptide(L)'
;MIELEIQTLSETREGLLIEVGRLVMSSGFTLQRQRLVQDHHGVLMTMVVRGPWLKRRALEASLDANERIISFRTAKFEEGAPKPHFAASRPMAGPAVVAVSAAAIKTERPPVPTAVADEGEAAEPAATQVISAEPEPQQEPEFVFMVPRAQPPAPVPAEATPFVDLIPLGPDMEAVEKVLPKLTNDYPHILSRLLALEGSVAEAARDSSLFLAGQRTGVWVFERDFALDAGLALDEAIERVGVPALRALVEVENQGEQLHIRNSPLCLDGGHSRCQFFSGYLDGLLGRAIASKSLSIFAVCCRSCGADECVLAISD
;
A
#
# COMPACT_ATOMS: atom_id res chain seq x y z
N MET A 1 10.94 11.36 29.68
CA MET A 1 11.47 11.49 28.30
C MET A 1 10.89 10.36 27.47
N ILE A 2 10.55 10.61 26.21
CA ILE A 2 10.01 9.62 25.29
C ILE A 2 10.85 9.59 24.03
N GLU A 3 10.85 8.45 23.34
CA GLU A 3 11.39 8.29 22.01
C GLU A 3 10.23 8.08 21.04
N LEU A 4 10.21 8.87 19.97
CA LEU A 4 9.18 8.90 18.96
C LEU A 4 9.78 8.58 17.61
N GLU A 5 9.08 7.78 16.82
CA GLU A 5 9.30 7.66 15.39
C GLU A 5 8.30 8.55 14.66
N ILE A 6 8.83 9.48 13.88
CA ILE A 6 8.10 10.38 13.01
C ILE A 6 8.35 9.91 11.60
N GLN A 7 7.29 9.64 10.85
CA GLN A 7 7.36 9.36 9.44
C GLN A 7 6.62 10.48 8.71
N THR A 8 7.21 11.10 7.70
CA THR A 8 6.63 12.21 6.94
C THR A 8 6.72 11.93 5.44
N LEU A 9 5.65 12.24 4.71
CA LEU A 9 5.64 12.30 3.24
C LEU A 9 5.70 13.77 2.81
N SER A 10 6.51 14.05 1.79
CA SER A 10 6.62 15.35 1.13
C SER A 10 6.67 15.15 -0.38
N GLU A 11 6.21 16.13 -1.15
CA GLU A 11 6.38 16.12 -2.61
C GLU A 11 7.86 16.25 -3.01
N THR A 12 8.59 17.10 -2.29
CA THR A 12 9.96 17.49 -2.64
C THR A 12 10.98 17.10 -1.55
N ARG A 13 12.19 16.77 -1.99
CA ARG A 13 13.32 16.42 -1.10
C ARG A 13 14.00 17.67 -0.54
N GLU A 14 13.98 18.74 -1.33
CA GLU A 14 14.74 19.95 -1.06
C GLU A 14 14.23 20.64 0.19
N GLY A 15 15.13 20.95 1.12
CA GLY A 15 14.79 21.64 2.38
C GLY A 15 14.06 20.80 3.43
N LEU A 16 13.41 19.68 3.06
CA LEU A 16 12.58 18.87 3.95
C LEU A 16 13.29 18.49 5.26
N LEU A 17 14.50 17.92 5.15
CA LEU A 17 15.27 17.48 6.32
C LEU A 17 15.61 18.65 7.26
N ILE A 18 15.91 19.81 6.70
CA ILE A 18 16.31 21.00 7.44
C ILE A 18 15.10 21.60 8.15
N GLU A 19 13.98 21.73 7.46
CA GLU A 19 12.77 22.32 8.01
C GLU A 19 12.17 21.43 9.09
N VAL A 20 11.96 20.14 8.81
CA VAL A 20 11.42 19.21 9.81
C VAL A 20 12.38 19.03 10.98
N GLY A 21 13.69 18.98 10.71
CA GLY A 21 14.71 18.99 11.76
C GLY A 21 14.61 20.23 12.65
N ARG A 22 14.37 21.42 12.08
CA ARG A 22 14.16 22.65 12.84
C ARG A 22 12.89 22.59 13.69
N LEU A 23 11.79 22.06 13.18
CA LEU A 23 10.53 21.89 13.94
C LEU A 23 10.70 20.94 15.13
N VAL A 24 11.42 19.83 14.93
CA VAL A 24 11.77 18.88 15.99
C VAL A 24 12.58 19.56 17.08
N MET A 25 13.62 20.31 16.69
CA MET A 25 14.50 21.00 17.64
C MET A 25 13.79 22.15 18.37
N SER A 26 12.98 22.96 17.68
CA SER A 26 12.22 24.06 18.30
C SER A 26 11.17 23.54 19.28
N SER A 27 10.61 22.37 19.02
CA SER A 27 9.71 21.65 19.92
C SER A 27 10.42 21.00 21.12
N GLY A 28 11.75 21.11 21.20
CA GLY A 28 12.56 20.59 22.32
C GLY A 28 12.85 19.10 22.25
N PHE A 29 12.83 18.51 21.05
CA PHE A 29 13.25 17.14 20.80
C PHE A 29 14.66 17.12 20.20
N THR A 30 15.44 16.11 20.55
CA THR A 30 16.76 15.85 19.95
C THR A 30 16.64 14.72 18.93
N LEU A 31 17.15 14.96 17.73
CA LEU A 31 17.19 13.96 16.67
C LEU A 31 18.23 12.87 16.99
N GLN A 32 17.85 11.61 16.91
CA GLN A 32 18.74 10.45 17.11
C GLN A 32 19.14 9.80 15.79
N ARG A 33 18.16 9.52 14.93
CA ARG A 33 18.38 8.92 13.60
C ARG A 33 17.42 9.51 12.60
N GLN A 34 17.85 9.55 11.36
CA GLN A 34 17.03 9.99 10.22
C GLN A 34 17.30 9.10 9.03
N ARG A 35 16.27 8.85 8.23
CA ARG A 35 16.33 8.14 6.98
C ARG A 35 15.44 8.88 6.00
N LEU A 36 15.94 9.06 4.78
CA LEU A 36 15.19 9.67 3.69
C LEU A 36 15.24 8.73 2.49
N VAL A 37 14.08 8.45 1.92
CA VAL A 37 13.88 7.51 0.81
C VAL A 37 13.06 8.21 -0.26
N GLN A 38 13.55 8.15 -1.51
CA GLN A 38 12.79 8.61 -2.66
C GLN A 38 11.79 7.52 -3.03
N ASP A 39 10.53 7.88 -3.20
CA ASP A 39 9.43 7.01 -3.61
C ASP A 39 8.77 7.57 -4.89
N HIS A 40 7.93 6.77 -5.56
CA HIS A 40 7.22 7.23 -6.77
C HIS A 40 6.24 8.37 -6.46
N HIS A 41 5.73 8.42 -5.23
CA HIS A 41 4.76 9.41 -4.78
C HIS A 41 5.38 10.60 -4.03
N GLY A 42 6.71 10.68 -3.96
CA GLY A 42 7.42 11.79 -3.31
C GLY A 42 8.61 11.33 -2.48
N VAL A 43 8.80 11.99 -1.35
CA VAL A 43 9.95 11.79 -0.47
C VAL A 43 9.47 11.38 0.90
N LEU A 44 9.89 10.18 1.30
CA LEU A 44 9.57 9.55 2.56
C LEU A 44 10.70 9.82 3.53
N MET A 45 10.40 10.39 4.68
CA MET A 45 11.39 10.68 5.69
C MET A 45 10.96 10.11 7.03
N THR A 46 11.81 9.26 7.61
CA THR A 46 11.67 8.72 8.95
C THR A 46 12.69 9.38 9.86
N MET A 47 12.26 9.94 10.98
CA MET A 47 13.11 10.48 12.05
C MET A 47 12.77 9.79 13.36
N VAL A 48 13.78 9.39 14.13
CA VAL A 48 13.57 9.07 15.55
C VAL A 48 14.15 10.16 16.40
N VAL A 49 13.30 10.65 17.30
CA VAL A 49 13.55 11.83 18.10
C VAL A 49 13.29 11.50 19.56
N ARG A 50 14.06 12.12 20.45
CA ARG A 50 13.93 11.96 21.90
C ARG A 50 13.59 13.28 22.55
N GLY A 51 12.58 13.32 23.41
CA GLY A 51 12.17 14.58 24.03
C GLY A 51 11.13 14.44 25.14
N PRO A 52 10.61 15.58 25.65
CA PRO A 52 9.59 15.60 26.68
C PRO A 52 8.23 15.11 26.16
N TRP A 53 7.60 14.16 26.87
CA TRP A 53 6.26 13.66 26.52
C TRP A 53 5.21 14.77 26.39
N LEU A 54 5.26 15.74 27.31
CA LEU A 54 4.34 16.88 27.35
C LEU A 54 4.39 17.74 26.09
N LYS A 55 5.51 17.73 25.35
CA LYS A 55 5.70 18.53 24.12
C LYS A 55 5.30 17.78 22.85
N ARG A 56 4.85 16.52 22.94
CA ARG A 56 4.43 15.72 21.78
C ARG A 56 3.34 16.43 20.96
N ARG A 57 2.28 16.92 21.59
CA ARG A 57 1.18 17.61 20.89
C ARG A 57 1.63 18.89 20.19
N ALA A 58 2.55 19.64 20.79
CA ALA A 58 3.10 20.85 20.19
C ALA A 58 3.95 20.52 18.96
N LEU A 59 4.70 19.42 19.00
CA LEU A 59 5.43 18.92 17.84
C LEU A 59 4.48 18.48 16.73
N GLU A 60 3.44 17.71 17.05
CA GLU A 60 2.42 17.27 16.08
C GLU A 60 1.75 18.46 15.41
N ALA A 61 1.31 19.46 16.17
CA ALA A 61 0.73 20.70 15.61
C ALA A 61 1.71 21.48 14.72
N SER A 62 3.01 21.44 15.03
CA SER A 62 4.03 22.12 14.22
C SER A 62 4.34 21.38 12.92
N LEU A 63 4.23 20.04 12.91
CA LEU A 63 4.35 19.21 11.70
C LEU A 63 3.12 19.38 10.82
N ASP A 64 1.93 19.41 11.42
CA ASP A 64 0.66 19.59 10.72
C ASP A 64 0.57 20.95 10.01
N ALA A 65 1.06 22.02 10.66
CA ALA A 65 1.11 23.35 10.07
C ALA A 65 2.23 23.55 9.02
N ASN A 66 3.02 22.52 8.70
CA ASN A 66 4.12 22.66 7.75
C ASN A 66 3.66 22.34 6.31
N GLU A 67 3.68 23.35 5.44
CA GLU A 67 3.23 23.27 4.04
C GLU A 67 3.97 22.22 3.19
N ARG A 68 5.20 21.81 3.56
CA ARG A 68 5.93 20.76 2.82
C ARG A 68 5.54 19.35 3.24
N ILE A 69 4.94 19.20 4.42
CA ILE A 69 4.52 17.90 4.92
C ILE A 69 3.13 17.63 4.37
N ILE A 70 3.06 16.72 3.41
CA ILE A 70 1.79 16.25 2.86
C ILE A 70 1.03 15.45 3.93
N SER A 71 1.74 14.58 4.63
CA SER A 71 1.17 13.78 5.72
C SER A 71 2.28 13.30 6.63
N PHE A 72 1.92 12.99 7.87
CA PHE A 72 2.85 12.43 8.83
C PHE A 72 2.19 11.46 9.79
N ARG A 73 3.00 10.59 10.36
CA ARG A 73 2.61 9.66 11.41
C ARG A 73 3.61 9.75 12.55
N THR A 74 3.10 9.90 13.77
CA THR A 74 3.90 9.84 15.00
C THR A 74 3.56 8.58 15.79
N ALA A 75 4.56 7.76 16.08
CA ALA A 75 4.43 6.57 16.91
C ALA A 75 5.51 6.55 17.99
N LYS A 76 5.30 5.76 19.06
CA LYS A 76 6.41 5.47 19.98
C LYS A 76 7.46 4.67 19.24
N PHE A 77 8.73 5.02 19.46
CA PHE A 77 9.83 4.25 18.90
C PHE A 77 9.93 2.90 19.64
N GLU A 78 10.04 1.81 18.87
CA GLU A 78 10.27 0.46 19.36
C GLU A 78 11.59 -0.02 18.76
N GLU A 79 12.52 -0.45 19.62
CA GLU A 79 13.84 -0.91 19.19
C GLU A 79 13.73 -2.29 18.54
N GLY A 80 14.12 -2.38 17.27
CA GLY A 80 13.93 -3.58 16.45
C GLY A 80 14.15 -3.31 14.96
N ALA A 81 13.68 -4.24 14.12
CA ALA A 81 13.77 -4.12 12.66
C ALA A 81 13.13 -2.79 12.18
N PRO A 82 13.69 -2.14 11.14
CA PRO A 82 13.17 -0.87 10.65
C PRO A 82 11.71 -1.03 10.24
N LYS A 83 10.82 -0.27 10.86
CA LYS A 83 9.40 -0.24 10.48
C LYS A 83 9.30 0.28 9.04
N PRO A 84 8.44 -0.32 8.21
CA PRO A 84 8.15 0.23 6.90
C PRO A 84 7.58 1.64 7.06
N HIS A 85 7.96 2.54 6.15
CA HIS A 85 7.36 3.87 6.11
C HIS A 85 5.87 3.73 5.75
N PHE A 86 4.97 4.45 6.42
CA PHE A 86 3.51 4.31 6.25
C PHE A 86 3.07 4.57 4.80
N ALA A 87 3.78 5.45 4.11
CA ALA A 87 3.58 5.79 2.70
C ALA A 87 4.61 5.16 1.74
N ALA A 88 5.40 4.15 2.16
CA ALA A 88 6.31 3.47 1.24
C ALA A 88 5.57 2.62 0.21
N SER A 89 5.89 2.84 -1.07
CA SER A 89 5.55 1.92 -2.14
C SER A 89 6.36 0.65 -1.96
N ARG A 90 5.69 -0.51 -1.85
CA ARG A 90 6.39 -1.80 -1.81
C ARG A 90 6.52 -2.34 -3.24
N PRO A 91 7.70 -2.80 -3.68
CA PRO A 91 7.81 -3.53 -4.93
C PRO A 91 7.00 -4.83 -4.80
N MET A 92 5.92 -4.96 -5.57
CA MET A 92 5.21 -6.22 -5.67
C MET A 92 6.08 -7.22 -6.43
N ALA A 93 6.36 -8.36 -5.81
CA ALA A 93 6.64 -9.57 -6.57
C ALA A 93 5.41 -9.85 -7.43
N GLY A 94 5.57 -9.80 -8.75
CA GLY A 94 4.48 -10.07 -9.69
C GLY A 94 3.83 -11.43 -9.40
N PRO A 95 2.58 -11.64 -9.86
CA PRO A 95 1.93 -12.93 -9.70
C PRO A 95 2.82 -14.01 -10.29
N ALA A 96 3.05 -15.08 -9.53
CA ALA A 96 3.71 -16.28 -10.04
C ALA A 96 2.84 -16.81 -11.18
N VAL A 97 3.23 -16.49 -12.42
CA VAL A 97 2.63 -17.08 -13.61
C VAL A 97 2.93 -18.56 -13.49
N VAL A 98 1.92 -19.36 -13.15
CA VAL A 98 1.98 -20.81 -13.29
C VAL A 98 2.19 -21.04 -14.78
N ALA A 99 3.43 -21.32 -15.15
CA ALA A 99 3.76 -21.74 -16.50
C ALA A 99 2.92 -22.99 -16.79
N VAL A 100 1.87 -22.82 -17.58
CA VAL A 100 1.17 -23.95 -18.19
C VAL A 100 2.21 -24.62 -19.08
N SER A 101 2.79 -25.70 -18.58
CA SER A 101 3.73 -26.50 -19.33
C SER A 101 3.02 -27.03 -20.57
N ALA A 102 3.41 -26.52 -21.74
CA ALA A 102 3.08 -27.11 -23.02
C ALA A 102 3.80 -28.46 -23.12
N ALA A 103 3.21 -29.49 -22.51
CA ALA A 103 3.67 -30.86 -22.63
C ALA A 103 3.38 -31.35 -24.06
N ALA A 104 4.46 -31.32 -24.84
CA ALA A 104 4.78 -32.16 -25.98
C ALA A 104 3.70 -33.17 -26.41
N ILE A 105 3.18 -32.93 -27.62
CA ILE A 105 2.59 -33.95 -28.49
C ILE A 105 3.63 -35.08 -28.64
N LYS A 106 3.44 -36.19 -27.93
CA LYS A 106 4.09 -37.47 -28.24
C LYS A 106 3.11 -38.31 -29.04
N THR A 107 3.45 -38.50 -30.31
CA THR A 107 2.81 -39.40 -31.25
C THR A 107 2.79 -40.83 -30.68
N GLU A 108 1.57 -41.33 -30.54
CA GLU A 108 1.22 -42.67 -30.07
C GLU A 108 1.47 -43.71 -31.17
N ARG A 109 2.16 -44.81 -30.84
CA ARG A 109 2.24 -46.04 -31.64
C ARG A 109 1.92 -47.22 -30.70
N PRO A 110 1.09 -48.21 -31.12
CA PRO A 110 0.38 -49.08 -30.19
C PRO A 110 1.21 -50.25 -29.63
N PRO A 111 0.76 -50.87 -28.51
CA PRO A 111 1.53 -51.84 -27.75
C PRO A 111 1.25 -53.30 -28.15
N VAL A 112 2.23 -54.18 -27.89
CA VAL A 112 2.07 -55.64 -27.77
C VAL A 112 2.78 -56.10 -26.47
N PRO A 113 2.23 -57.05 -25.69
CA PRO A 113 2.57 -57.24 -24.27
C PRO A 113 3.30 -58.56 -23.96
N THR A 114 4.04 -58.63 -22.83
CA THR A 114 4.32 -59.83 -21.99
C THR A 114 5.00 -59.34 -20.68
N ALA A 115 4.40 -59.38 -19.48
CA ALA A 115 4.29 -60.47 -18.46
C ALA A 115 5.69 -60.93 -17.92
N VAL A 116 6.01 -61.16 -16.63
CA VAL A 116 5.32 -61.70 -15.42
C VAL A 116 6.18 -61.45 -14.13
N ALA A 117 5.51 -61.25 -12.96
CA ALA A 117 5.82 -61.57 -11.52
C ALA A 117 7.19 -61.21 -10.86
N ASP A 118 7.40 -61.12 -9.53
CA ASP A 118 6.66 -61.57 -8.33
C ASP A 118 7.15 -60.87 -7.02
N GLU A 119 6.33 -60.98 -5.96
CA GLU A 119 6.45 -60.88 -4.46
C GLU A 119 7.80 -60.53 -3.75
N GLY A 120 7.90 -59.99 -2.52
CA GLY A 120 7.00 -59.80 -1.37
C GLY A 120 7.66 -58.90 -0.28
N GLU A 121 6.89 -58.28 0.63
CA GLU A 121 6.74 -58.66 2.07
C GLU A 121 7.84 -58.06 3.00
N ALA A 122 7.61 -56.93 3.70
CA ALA A 122 6.96 -56.70 5.02
C ALA A 122 7.93 -56.58 6.23
N ALA A 123 7.56 -55.64 7.12
CA ALA A 123 7.79 -55.58 8.57
C ALA A 123 9.07 -54.92 9.18
N GLU A 124 8.81 -53.81 9.89
CA GLU A 124 9.40 -53.34 11.19
C GLU A 124 9.37 -54.45 12.29
N PRO A 125 9.91 -54.30 13.55
CA PRO A 125 10.21 -53.08 14.34
C PRO A 125 11.43 -53.12 15.33
N ALA A 126 11.59 -52.02 16.08
CA ALA A 126 11.98 -51.90 17.50
C ALA A 126 13.38 -52.32 18.03
N ALA A 127 14.07 -51.39 18.74
CA ALA A 127 14.14 -51.38 20.22
C ALA A 127 15.27 -50.47 20.77
N THR A 128 14.94 -49.80 21.88
CA THR A 128 15.71 -48.93 22.76
C THR A 128 16.66 -49.69 23.70
N GLN A 129 17.79 -49.09 24.13
CA GLN A 129 18.33 -49.07 25.53
C GLN A 129 19.64 -48.21 25.61
N VAL A 130 19.73 -47.10 26.38
CA VAL A 130 20.22 -46.87 27.78
C VAL A 130 21.56 -47.62 28.09
N ILE A 131 22.64 -47.12 28.72
CA ILE A 131 22.87 -46.35 29.97
C ILE A 131 24.33 -45.78 30.02
N SER A 132 24.50 -44.69 30.78
CA SER A 132 25.65 -44.00 31.44
C SER A 132 27.07 -44.59 31.51
N ALA A 133 28.10 -43.72 31.51
CA ALA A 133 28.91 -43.33 32.71
C ALA A 133 30.17 -42.48 32.37
N GLU A 134 30.23 -41.24 32.90
CA GLU A 134 31.33 -40.50 33.59
C GLU A 134 32.84 -40.53 33.14
N PRO A 135 33.73 -39.61 33.62
CA PRO A 135 34.39 -38.61 32.75
C PRO A 135 35.95 -38.55 32.81
N GLU A 136 36.51 -37.72 31.92
CA GLU A 136 37.86 -37.12 31.87
C GLU A 136 39.07 -38.04 31.50
N PRO A 137 40.13 -37.53 30.79
CA PRO A 137 40.62 -36.16 30.81
C PRO A 137 40.84 -35.47 29.44
N GLN A 138 40.89 -34.15 29.55
CA GLN A 138 41.20 -33.16 28.53
C GLN A 138 42.50 -33.49 27.77
N GLN A 139 42.39 -33.69 26.45
CA GLN A 139 43.49 -33.50 25.52
C GLN A 139 43.31 -32.15 24.83
N GLU A 140 44.34 -31.32 24.91
CA GLU A 140 44.47 -30.00 24.29
C GLU A 140 44.05 -30.08 22.81
N PRO A 141 43.18 -29.18 22.31
CA PRO A 141 42.80 -29.24 20.91
C PRO A 141 44.02 -28.88 20.06
N GLU A 142 44.50 -29.87 19.32
CA GLU A 142 45.33 -29.71 18.13
C GLU A 142 44.83 -28.49 17.35
N PHE A 143 45.76 -27.64 16.93
CA PHE A 143 45.47 -26.52 16.03
C PHE A 143 44.92 -27.06 14.72
N VAL A 144 43.60 -27.24 14.65
CA VAL A 144 42.86 -27.53 13.43
C VAL A 144 43.00 -26.29 12.56
N PHE A 145 43.81 -26.39 11.51
CA PHE A 145 43.74 -25.50 10.37
C PHE A 145 42.27 -25.43 9.91
N MET A 146 41.59 -24.34 10.23
CA MET A 146 40.26 -24.05 9.69
C MET A 146 40.41 -23.90 8.18
N VAL A 147 40.15 -24.99 7.45
CA VAL A 147 39.90 -24.95 6.01
C VAL A 147 38.67 -24.05 5.84
N PRO A 148 38.75 -22.96 5.05
CA PRO A 148 37.59 -22.13 4.77
C PRO A 148 36.47 -23.02 4.21
N ARG A 149 35.36 -23.12 4.94
CA ARG A 149 34.17 -23.82 4.48
C ARG A 149 33.72 -23.09 3.21
N ALA A 150 33.79 -23.77 2.07
CA ALA A 150 33.30 -23.24 0.81
C ALA A 150 31.87 -22.76 1.01
N GLN A 151 31.63 -21.46 0.82
CA GLN A 151 30.28 -20.90 0.83
C GLN A 151 29.45 -21.63 -0.23
N PRO A 152 28.22 -22.08 0.09
CA PRO A 152 27.29 -22.48 -0.94
C PRO A 152 27.13 -21.33 -1.95
N PRO A 153 27.03 -21.63 -3.25
CA PRO A 153 26.87 -20.59 -4.26
C PRO A 153 25.67 -19.72 -3.90
N ALA A 154 25.88 -18.40 -3.93
CA ALA A 154 24.82 -17.43 -3.73
C ALA A 154 23.64 -17.77 -4.65
N PRO A 155 22.38 -17.65 -4.19
CA PRO A 155 21.24 -17.80 -5.06
C PRO A 155 21.42 -16.85 -6.25
N VAL A 156 21.38 -17.42 -7.45
CA VAL A 156 21.41 -16.67 -8.70
C VAL A 156 20.32 -15.60 -8.60
N PRO A 157 20.62 -14.32 -8.85
CA PRO A 157 19.59 -13.29 -8.90
C PRO A 157 18.52 -13.77 -9.88
N ALA A 158 17.30 -13.96 -9.37
CA ALA A 158 16.14 -14.19 -10.22
C ALA A 158 16.14 -13.06 -11.27
N GLU A 159 16.15 -13.44 -12.54
CA GLU A 159 16.07 -12.50 -13.64
C GLU A 159 14.87 -11.59 -13.39
N ALA A 160 15.16 -10.34 -13.06
CA ALA A 160 14.15 -9.33 -12.88
C ALA A 160 13.42 -9.21 -14.22
N THR A 161 12.13 -9.56 -14.22
CA THR A 161 11.25 -9.23 -15.34
C THR A 161 11.46 -7.77 -15.69
N PRO A 162 11.71 -7.41 -16.95
CA PRO A 162 11.97 -6.03 -17.33
C PRO A 162 10.83 -5.16 -16.80
N PHE A 163 11.19 -4.14 -16.03
CA PHE A 163 10.25 -3.12 -15.58
C PHE A 163 9.68 -2.44 -16.83
N VAL A 164 8.46 -2.81 -17.20
CA VAL A 164 7.72 -2.13 -18.25
C VAL A 164 7.08 -0.92 -17.60
N ASP A 165 7.64 0.26 -17.87
CA ASP A 165 7.00 1.52 -17.53
C ASP A 165 5.74 1.64 -18.38
N LEU A 166 4.59 1.36 -17.78
CA LEU A 166 3.30 1.43 -18.46
C LEU A 166 2.97 2.91 -18.69
N ILE A 167 3.09 3.35 -19.94
CA ILE A 167 2.73 4.71 -20.34
C ILE A 167 1.28 4.97 -19.95
N PRO A 168 0.98 5.94 -19.05
CA PRO A 168 -0.38 6.23 -18.64
C PRO A 168 -1.24 6.57 -19.85
N LEU A 169 -2.36 5.87 -20.00
CA LEU A 169 -3.34 6.14 -21.06
C LEU A 169 -4.49 6.99 -20.48
N GLY A 170 -5.10 7.78 -21.37
CA GLY A 170 -6.36 8.46 -21.06
C GLY A 170 -7.47 7.47 -20.67
N PRO A 171 -8.56 7.95 -20.07
CA PRO A 171 -9.66 7.10 -19.64
C PRO A 171 -10.28 6.36 -20.83
N ASP A 172 -10.68 5.11 -20.61
CA ASP A 172 -11.55 4.38 -21.51
C ASP A 172 -12.97 4.93 -21.40
N MET A 173 -13.24 5.98 -22.18
CA MET A 173 -14.50 6.71 -22.19
C MET A 173 -15.70 5.81 -22.48
N GLU A 174 -15.53 4.85 -23.40
CA GLU A 174 -16.62 3.96 -23.82
C GLU A 174 -17.00 2.99 -22.70
N ALA A 175 -16.00 2.38 -22.05
CA ALA A 175 -16.24 1.49 -20.92
C ALA A 175 -16.92 2.23 -19.75
N VAL A 176 -16.48 3.46 -19.47
CA VAL A 176 -17.08 4.30 -18.42
C VAL A 176 -18.54 4.66 -18.77
N GLU A 177 -18.80 5.13 -19.99
CA GLU A 177 -20.16 5.49 -20.43
C GLU A 177 -21.14 4.32 -20.38
N LYS A 178 -20.66 3.13 -20.71
CA LYS A 178 -21.44 1.90 -20.64
C LYS A 178 -21.80 1.49 -19.21
N VAL A 179 -20.94 1.75 -18.23
CA VAL A 179 -21.18 1.33 -16.83
C VAL A 179 -21.96 2.37 -16.02
N LEU A 180 -21.86 3.67 -16.35
CA LEU A 180 -22.47 4.75 -15.57
C LEU A 180 -23.96 4.58 -15.25
N PRO A 181 -24.85 4.20 -16.21
CA PRO A 181 -26.26 3.99 -15.89
C PRO A 181 -26.49 2.89 -14.84
N LYS A 182 -25.58 1.90 -14.78
CA LYS A 182 -25.65 0.84 -13.75
C LYS A 182 -25.16 1.36 -12.41
N LEU A 183 -24.13 2.21 -12.40
CA LEU A 183 -23.64 2.83 -11.16
C LEU A 183 -24.70 3.73 -10.53
N THR A 184 -25.39 4.56 -11.32
CA THR A 184 -26.44 5.44 -10.78
C THR A 184 -27.67 4.67 -10.30
N ASN A 185 -28.09 3.62 -11.02
CA ASN A 185 -29.24 2.81 -10.63
C ASN A 185 -28.97 1.91 -9.40
N ASP A 186 -27.77 1.35 -9.28
CA ASP A 186 -27.43 0.42 -8.20
C ASP A 186 -26.88 1.14 -6.95
N TYR A 187 -26.81 2.48 -6.93
CA TYR A 187 -26.27 3.25 -5.81
C TYR A 187 -27.07 3.05 -4.50
N PRO A 188 -26.41 2.83 -3.34
CA PRO A 188 -24.95 2.87 -3.09
C PRO A 188 -24.19 1.55 -3.32
N HIS A 189 -24.86 0.48 -3.74
CA HIS A 189 -24.30 -0.85 -3.93
C HIS A 189 -23.51 -1.03 -5.25
N ILE A 190 -22.69 -0.05 -5.59
CA ILE A 190 -22.01 0.04 -6.90
C ILE A 190 -20.71 -0.75 -6.98
N LEU A 191 -20.17 -1.19 -5.85
CA LEU A 191 -18.80 -1.73 -5.76
C LEU A 191 -18.54 -2.90 -6.70
N SER A 192 -19.48 -3.82 -6.83
CA SER A 192 -19.34 -4.97 -7.75
C SER A 192 -19.20 -4.53 -9.21
N ARG A 193 -19.86 -3.43 -9.60
CA ARG A 193 -19.76 -2.83 -10.94
C ARG A 193 -18.42 -2.14 -11.15
N LEU A 194 -17.87 -1.51 -10.11
CA LEU A 194 -16.57 -0.86 -10.15
C LEU A 194 -15.44 -1.88 -10.34
N LEU A 195 -15.47 -2.99 -9.60
CA LEU A 195 -14.51 -4.08 -9.78
C LEU A 195 -14.60 -4.71 -11.19
N ALA A 196 -15.82 -4.82 -11.73
CA ALA A 196 -16.00 -5.27 -13.11
C ALA A 196 -15.45 -4.27 -14.15
N LEU A 197 -15.60 -2.97 -13.91
CA LEU A 197 -14.98 -1.93 -14.74
C LEU A 197 -13.45 -2.03 -14.71
N GLU A 198 -12.87 -2.10 -13.50
CA GLU A 198 -11.42 -2.22 -13.28
C GLU A 198 -10.81 -3.40 -14.05
N GLY A 199 -11.46 -4.56 -14.02
CA GLY A 199 -11.01 -5.75 -14.76
C GLY A 199 -11.25 -5.69 -16.27
N SER A 200 -12.12 -4.80 -16.76
CA SER A 200 -12.47 -4.68 -18.18
C SER A 200 -11.61 -3.70 -18.97
N VAL A 201 -11.00 -2.72 -18.30
CA VAL A 201 -10.19 -1.67 -18.94
C VAL A 201 -8.71 -2.04 -18.94
N ALA A 202 -7.97 -1.53 -19.92
CA ALA A 202 -6.53 -1.74 -20.03
C ALA A 202 -5.78 -1.20 -18.79
N GLU A 203 -4.70 -1.87 -18.38
CA GLU A 203 -3.95 -1.52 -17.16
C GLU A 203 -3.55 -0.04 -17.10
N ALA A 204 -2.98 0.45 -18.19
CA ALA A 204 -2.55 1.83 -18.31
C ALA A 204 -3.70 2.86 -18.27
N ALA A 205 -4.94 2.44 -18.49
CA ALA A 205 -6.14 3.28 -18.46
C ALA A 205 -6.99 3.06 -17.19
N ARG A 206 -6.65 2.11 -16.31
CA ARG A 206 -7.47 1.76 -15.12
C ARG A 206 -7.69 2.98 -14.22
N ASP A 207 -6.60 3.62 -13.82
CA ASP A 207 -6.62 4.76 -12.91
C ASP A 207 -7.48 5.91 -13.45
N SER A 208 -7.23 6.30 -14.71
CA SER A 208 -7.95 7.39 -15.37
C SER A 208 -9.43 7.07 -15.60
N SER A 209 -9.76 5.81 -15.95
CA SER A 209 -11.14 5.36 -16.15
C SER A 209 -11.92 5.31 -14.84
N LEU A 210 -11.31 4.79 -13.77
CA LEU A 210 -11.93 4.74 -12.45
C LEU A 210 -12.13 6.14 -11.87
N PHE A 211 -11.15 7.04 -12.04
CA PHE A 211 -11.29 8.45 -11.68
C PHE A 211 -12.48 9.09 -12.39
N LEU A 212 -12.59 8.94 -13.71
CA LEU A 212 -13.69 9.51 -14.49
C LEU A 212 -15.06 8.94 -14.06
N ALA A 213 -15.13 7.63 -13.84
CA ALA A 213 -16.35 6.98 -13.34
C ALA A 213 -16.73 7.53 -11.96
N GLY A 214 -15.75 7.73 -11.09
CA GLY A 214 -15.90 8.41 -9.80
C GLY A 214 -16.48 9.80 -9.97
N GLN A 215 -15.82 10.65 -10.75
CA GLN A 215 -16.20 12.05 -10.98
C GLN A 215 -17.65 12.19 -11.44
N ARG A 216 -18.05 11.42 -12.46
CA ARG A 216 -19.42 11.47 -12.98
C ARG A 216 -20.45 10.95 -11.97
N THR A 217 -20.10 9.94 -11.18
CA THR A 217 -20.96 9.44 -10.10
C THR A 217 -21.08 10.48 -8.97
N GLY A 218 -19.99 11.16 -8.61
CA GLY A 218 -19.95 12.22 -7.60
C GLY A 218 -20.83 13.40 -7.95
N VAL A 219 -20.73 13.89 -9.20
CA VAL A 219 -21.61 14.96 -9.72
C VAL A 219 -23.08 14.56 -9.61
N TRP A 220 -23.42 13.34 -10.03
CA TRP A 220 -24.80 12.86 -9.96
C TRP A 220 -25.32 12.74 -8.52
N VAL A 221 -24.50 12.24 -7.58
CA VAL A 221 -24.88 12.18 -6.16
C VAL A 221 -25.05 13.58 -5.58
N PHE A 222 -24.19 14.53 -5.94
CA PHE A 222 -24.34 15.92 -5.51
C PHE A 222 -25.70 16.49 -5.95
N GLU A 223 -26.04 16.33 -7.23
CA GLU A 223 -27.30 16.82 -7.79
C GLU A 223 -28.53 16.14 -7.15
N ARG A 224 -28.42 14.87 -6.77
CA ARG A 224 -29.51 14.10 -6.15
C ARG A 224 -29.75 14.48 -4.68
N ASP A 225 -28.68 14.56 -3.89
CA ASP A 225 -28.77 14.57 -2.42
C ASP A 225 -28.26 15.87 -1.78
N PHE A 226 -27.38 16.62 -2.45
CA PHE A 226 -26.64 17.74 -1.86
C PHE A 226 -26.76 19.04 -2.66
N ALA A 227 -27.72 19.13 -3.59
CA ALA A 227 -27.88 20.30 -4.46
C ALA A 227 -28.12 21.63 -3.72
N LEU A 228 -28.55 21.56 -2.45
CA LEU A 228 -28.76 22.74 -1.59
C LEU A 228 -27.48 23.17 -0.84
N ASP A 229 -26.43 22.34 -0.84
CA ASP A 229 -25.19 22.52 -0.09
C ASP A 229 -24.05 23.03 -0.99
N ALA A 230 -24.33 24.07 -1.79
CA ALA A 230 -23.35 24.71 -2.67
C ALA A 230 -22.77 26.01 -2.07
N GLY A 231 -21.54 26.36 -2.44
CA GLY A 231 -20.86 27.57 -1.99
C GLY A 231 -20.29 27.50 -0.57
N LEU A 232 -19.96 26.31 -0.09
CA LEU A 232 -19.38 26.07 1.22
C LEU A 232 -17.86 26.33 1.23
N ALA A 233 -17.29 26.57 2.41
CA ALA A 233 -15.84 26.45 2.60
C ALA A 233 -15.41 24.98 2.49
N LEU A 234 -14.15 24.70 2.20
CA LEU A 234 -13.68 23.33 1.96
C LEU A 234 -13.92 22.40 3.16
N ASP A 235 -13.55 22.83 4.36
CA ASP A 235 -13.76 22.10 5.61
C ASP A 235 -15.25 21.75 5.82
N GLU A 236 -16.11 22.74 5.63
CA GLU A 236 -17.56 22.57 5.74
C GLU A 236 -18.12 21.64 4.65
N ALA A 237 -17.62 21.73 3.42
CA ALA A 237 -18.01 20.86 2.31
C ALA A 237 -17.58 19.40 2.56
N ILE A 238 -16.37 19.18 3.08
CA ILE A 238 -15.90 17.84 3.46
C ILE A 238 -16.83 17.25 4.53
N GLU A 239 -17.15 18.01 5.58
CA GLU A 239 -17.97 17.51 6.68
C GLU A 239 -19.44 17.27 6.31
N ARG A 240 -20.05 18.18 5.54
CA ARG A 240 -21.49 18.15 5.21
C ARG A 240 -21.81 17.33 3.97
N VAL A 241 -20.88 17.22 3.03
CA VAL A 241 -21.11 16.58 1.72
C VAL A 241 -20.17 15.39 1.53
N GLY A 242 -18.86 15.61 1.61
CA GLY A 242 -17.84 14.59 1.32
C GLY A 242 -17.94 13.34 2.20
N VAL A 243 -17.88 13.52 3.52
CA VAL A 243 -17.89 12.43 4.50
C VAL A 243 -19.22 11.66 4.46
N PRO A 244 -20.42 12.28 4.47
CA PRO A 244 -21.67 11.54 4.37
C PRO A 244 -21.80 10.73 3.09
N ALA A 245 -21.40 11.30 1.94
CA ALA A 245 -21.47 10.64 0.65
C ALA A 245 -20.51 9.44 0.57
N LEU A 246 -19.27 9.57 1.07
CA LEU A 246 -18.32 8.47 1.12
C LEU A 246 -18.74 7.36 2.08
N ARG A 247 -19.34 7.70 3.22
CA ARG A 247 -19.83 6.71 4.21
C ARG A 247 -20.92 5.81 3.64
N ALA A 248 -21.62 6.24 2.59
CA ALA A 248 -22.56 5.37 1.89
C ALA A 248 -21.86 4.23 1.12
N LEU A 249 -20.58 4.38 0.77
CA LEU A 249 -19.82 3.45 -0.05
C LEU A 249 -18.77 2.65 0.74
N VAL A 250 -18.08 3.30 1.68
CA VAL A 250 -16.92 2.75 2.40
C VAL A 250 -16.82 3.30 3.82
N GLU A 251 -16.12 2.56 4.68
CA GLU A 251 -15.73 3.06 6.01
C GLU A 251 -14.70 4.18 5.88
N VAL A 252 -15.04 5.37 6.36
CA VAL A 252 -14.18 6.56 6.29
C VAL A 252 -14.10 7.31 7.62
N GLU A 253 -12.88 7.67 7.98
CA GLU A 253 -12.55 8.57 9.10
C GLU A 253 -12.07 9.92 8.55
N ASN A 254 -12.55 11.01 9.14
CA ASN A 254 -12.13 12.37 8.78
C ASN A 254 -11.09 12.89 9.78
N GLN A 255 -9.98 13.42 9.28
CA GLN A 255 -8.93 14.08 10.04
C GLN A 255 -8.57 15.40 9.35
N GLY A 256 -9.40 16.43 9.56
CA GLY A 256 -9.22 17.74 8.91
C GLY A 256 -9.42 17.66 7.41
N GLU A 257 -8.35 17.92 6.65
CA GLU A 257 -8.32 17.86 5.18
C GLU A 257 -7.94 16.46 4.64
N GLN A 258 -7.84 15.47 5.52
CA GLN A 258 -7.49 14.09 5.17
C GLN A 258 -8.65 13.14 5.44
N LEU A 259 -8.98 12.33 4.42
CA LEU A 259 -9.96 11.26 4.51
C LEU A 259 -9.25 9.91 4.49
N HIS A 260 -9.41 9.16 5.59
CA HIS A 260 -8.84 7.84 5.76
C HIS A 260 -9.89 6.79 5.41
N ILE A 261 -9.70 6.09 4.30
CA ILE A 261 -10.58 5.00 3.86
C ILE A 261 -10.09 3.68 4.46
N ARG A 262 -10.87 3.11 5.36
CA ARG A 262 -10.59 1.82 5.99
C ARG A 262 -11.02 0.70 5.04
N ASN A 263 -10.16 -0.32 4.91
CA ASN A 263 -10.45 -1.53 4.15
C ASN A 263 -11.04 -1.30 2.75
N SER A 264 -10.50 -0.32 2.01
CA SER A 264 -11.02 0.00 0.67
C SER A 264 -11.10 -1.26 -0.19
N PRO A 265 -12.30 -1.61 -0.69
CA PRO A 265 -12.52 -2.84 -1.42
C PRO A 265 -11.85 -2.85 -2.80
N LEU A 266 -11.56 -1.66 -3.35
CA LEU A 266 -10.83 -1.53 -4.61
C LEU A 266 -9.31 -1.70 -4.43
N CYS A 267 -8.84 -1.73 -3.18
CA CYS A 267 -7.44 -1.71 -2.80
C CYS A 267 -7.08 -2.96 -1.93
N LEU A 268 -7.97 -3.96 -1.88
CA LEU A 268 -7.74 -5.31 -1.32
C LEU A 268 -7.03 -6.22 -2.34
N ASP A 269 -6.55 -7.40 -1.92
CA ASP A 269 -5.73 -8.34 -2.70
C ASP A 269 -6.14 -8.45 -4.19
N GLY A 270 -5.26 -8.00 -5.10
CA GLY A 270 -5.48 -7.98 -6.55
C GLY A 270 -6.11 -6.68 -7.11
N GLY A 271 -6.49 -5.75 -6.24
CA GLY A 271 -6.95 -4.40 -6.61
C GLY A 271 -5.77 -3.50 -7.00
N HIS A 272 -5.86 -2.92 -8.19
CA HIS A 272 -4.86 -2.02 -8.78
C HIS A 272 -5.36 -0.58 -8.91
N SER A 273 -6.59 -0.33 -8.45
CA SER A 273 -7.32 0.93 -8.62
C SER A 273 -6.69 2.19 -8.00
N ARG A 274 -5.70 2.04 -7.10
CA ARG A 274 -5.13 3.11 -6.27
C ARG A 274 -6.18 4.01 -5.62
N CYS A 275 -7.37 3.46 -5.37
CA CYS A 275 -8.51 4.16 -4.81
C CYS A 275 -8.92 5.41 -5.64
N GLN A 276 -8.58 5.43 -6.94
CA GLN A 276 -8.82 6.55 -7.86
C GLN A 276 -10.30 6.84 -8.09
N PHE A 277 -11.15 5.83 -8.00
CA PHE A 277 -12.59 6.04 -8.01
C PHE A 277 -13.03 7.00 -6.90
N PHE A 278 -12.48 6.86 -5.68
CA PHE A 278 -12.85 7.72 -4.56
C PHE A 278 -12.30 9.15 -4.72
N SER A 279 -11.08 9.29 -5.26
CA SER A 279 -10.53 10.60 -5.62
C SER A 279 -11.43 11.32 -6.64
N GLY A 280 -11.81 10.63 -7.72
CA GLY A 280 -12.73 11.18 -8.70
C GLY A 280 -14.11 11.46 -8.12
N TYR A 281 -14.65 10.55 -7.31
CA TYR A 281 -15.94 10.71 -6.66
C TYR A 281 -16.01 11.98 -5.81
N LEU A 282 -14.98 12.21 -4.99
CA LEU A 282 -14.84 13.44 -4.21
C LEU A 282 -14.65 14.67 -5.11
N ASP A 283 -13.89 14.56 -6.19
CA ASP A 283 -13.68 15.67 -7.14
C ASP A 283 -14.99 16.15 -7.75
N GLY A 284 -15.80 15.22 -8.27
CA GLY A 284 -17.11 15.54 -8.84
C GLY A 284 -18.12 16.04 -7.81
N LEU A 285 -18.04 15.52 -6.59
CA LEU A 285 -18.97 15.85 -5.51
C LEU A 285 -18.63 17.22 -4.88
N LEU A 286 -17.40 17.39 -4.41
CA LEU A 286 -16.95 18.60 -3.71
C LEU A 286 -16.72 19.76 -4.66
N GLY A 287 -16.32 19.51 -5.92
CA GLY A 287 -16.15 20.56 -6.92
C GLY A 287 -17.45 21.34 -7.25
N ARG A 288 -18.61 20.83 -6.82
CA ARG A 288 -19.90 21.54 -6.87
C ARG A 288 -20.32 22.13 -5.52
N ALA A 289 -19.79 21.60 -4.42
CA ALA A 289 -20.12 22.02 -3.07
C ALA A 289 -19.34 23.27 -2.64
N ILE A 290 -18.06 23.37 -3.02
CA ILE A 290 -17.18 24.46 -2.56
C ILE A 290 -17.41 25.78 -3.30
N ALA A 291 -17.14 26.89 -2.63
CA ALA A 291 -17.13 28.22 -3.25
C ALA A 291 -15.86 28.47 -4.08
N SER A 292 -14.72 27.87 -3.67
CA SER A 292 -13.48 27.91 -4.44
C SER A 292 -13.65 27.20 -5.78
N LYS A 293 -12.83 27.56 -6.77
CA LYS A 293 -12.80 26.88 -8.07
C LYS A 293 -11.55 26.01 -8.25
N SER A 294 -10.64 26.07 -7.30
CA SER A 294 -9.54 25.13 -7.18
C SER A 294 -9.96 24.04 -6.21
N LEU A 295 -9.84 22.80 -6.64
CA LEU A 295 -9.95 21.62 -5.78
C LEU A 295 -8.86 20.69 -6.24
N SER A 296 -8.07 20.20 -5.31
CA SER A 296 -7.05 19.20 -5.55
C SER A 296 -7.26 18.04 -4.59
N ILE A 297 -7.31 16.83 -5.13
CA ILE A 297 -7.46 15.60 -4.37
C ILE A 297 -6.33 14.68 -4.80
N PHE A 298 -5.54 14.23 -3.85
CA PHE A 298 -4.42 13.34 -4.13
C PHE A 298 -4.38 12.19 -3.14
N ALA A 299 -4.06 11.00 -3.65
CA ALA A 299 -3.85 9.83 -2.83
C ALA A 299 -2.47 9.92 -2.18
N VAL A 300 -2.46 10.15 -0.87
CA VAL A 300 -1.27 10.24 -0.03
C VAL A 300 -0.59 8.88 0.09
N CYS A 301 -1.41 7.87 0.39
CA CYS A 301 -0.97 6.48 0.46
C CYS A 301 -2.15 5.58 0.11
N CYS A 302 -1.84 4.37 -0.38
CA CYS A 302 -2.85 3.43 -0.80
C CYS A 302 -2.43 1.99 -0.53
N ARG A 303 -3.36 1.19 -0.04
CA ARG A 303 -3.14 -0.24 0.23
C ARG A 303 -2.75 -1.03 -1.02
N SER A 304 -3.26 -0.66 -2.20
CA SER A 304 -2.83 -1.28 -3.46
C SER A 304 -1.36 -1.02 -3.80
N CYS A 305 -0.75 0.01 -3.20
CA CYS A 305 0.67 0.33 -3.33
C CYS A 305 1.51 -0.21 -2.14
N GLY A 306 0.90 -0.95 -1.21
CA GLY A 306 1.58 -1.57 -0.07
C GLY A 306 1.53 -0.78 1.25
N ALA A 307 0.73 0.29 1.33
CA ALA A 307 0.46 0.98 2.60
C ALA A 307 -0.52 0.20 3.50
N ASP A 308 -0.58 0.53 4.78
CA ASP A 308 -1.51 -0.10 5.74
C ASP A 308 -2.96 0.42 5.59
N GLU A 309 -3.12 1.65 5.11
CA GLU A 309 -4.39 2.35 4.93
C GLU A 309 -4.39 3.17 3.63
N CYS A 310 -5.58 3.58 3.18
CA CYS A 310 -5.73 4.47 2.03
C CYS A 310 -6.08 5.86 2.54
N VAL A 311 -5.28 6.87 2.22
CA VAL A 311 -5.48 8.26 2.66
C VAL A 311 -5.57 9.16 1.46
N LEU A 312 -6.64 9.96 1.40
CA LEU A 312 -6.84 11.01 0.42
C LEU A 312 -6.71 12.35 1.14
N ALA A 313 -5.88 13.24 0.62
CA ALA A 313 -5.81 14.62 1.10
C ALA A 313 -6.50 15.54 0.08
N ILE A 314 -7.16 16.56 0.60
CA ILE A 314 -8.04 17.45 -0.14
C ILE A 314 -7.66 18.89 0.18
N SER A 315 -7.42 19.71 -0.84
CA SER A 315 -7.13 21.14 -0.69
C SER A 315 -7.82 21.97 -1.77
N ASP A 316 -8.05 23.26 -1.54
CA ASP A 316 -8.76 24.19 -2.44
C ASP A 316 -8.01 25.49 -2.76
#